data_AF-A0A183V3X8-F1
#
_entry.id   AF-A0A183V3X8-F1
#
_cell.length_a   1.000
_cell.length_b   1.000
_cell.length_c   1.000
_cell.angle_alpha   90.00
_cell.angle_beta   90.00
_cell.angle_gamma   90.00
#
_symmetry.space_group_name_H-M   'P 1'
#
loop_
_entity.id
_entity.type
_entity.pdbx_description
1 polymer ?
#
loop_
_entity_poly.entity_id
_entity_poly.type
_entity_poly.pdbx_seq_one_letter_code
_entity_poly.pdbx_strand_id
1 'polypeptide(L)'
;RSKVNIRLRDCFVVYSDRDQPEQIVPYAVVKDAFNSTENDCLSTCLHDTRCKGVMYGFVGGHQVIACELYDSPQTIQLIYAPYSNMFVLRGSSCEHAYEKILPLVVEKNEEVGAVSTRRKMRYRKAFEKKHRLRQQNFA
;
A
#
# COMPACT_ATOMS: atom_id res chain seq x y z
N ARG A 1 3.59 -24.59 24.68
CA ARG A 1 3.80 -23.33 23.94
C ARG A 1 2.60 -23.09 23.04
N SER A 2 1.70 -22.18 23.44
CA SER A 2 0.54 -21.82 22.63
C SER A 2 1.00 -21.20 21.32
N LYS A 3 0.61 -21.78 20.18
CA LYS A 3 0.80 -21.17 18.86
C LYS A 3 -0.16 -19.99 18.76
N VAL A 4 0.31 -18.79 19.11
CA VAL A 4 -0.45 -17.56 18.84
C VAL A 4 -0.51 -17.43 17.31
N ASN A 5 -1.71 -17.57 16.76
CA ASN A 5 -1.94 -17.46 15.32
C ASN A 5 -2.12 -15.96 15.01
N ILE A 6 -1.01 -15.21 14.98
CA ILE A 6 -1.02 -13.77 14.70
C ILE A 6 -1.35 -13.58 13.22
N ARG A 7 -2.41 -12.83 12.90
CA ARG A 7 -2.67 -12.39 11.53
C ARG A 7 -1.72 -11.23 11.23
N LEU A 8 -1.03 -11.25 10.09
CA LEU A 8 -0.04 -10.21 9.76
C LEU A 8 -0.62 -8.80 9.81
N ARG A 9 -1.91 -8.61 9.48
CA ARG A 9 -2.61 -7.33 9.62
C ARG A 9 -2.54 -6.73 11.03
N ASP A 10 -2.51 -7.57 12.07
CA ASP A 10 -2.51 -7.10 13.46
C ASP A 10 -1.20 -6.39 13.83
N CYS A 11 -0.15 -6.61 13.03
CA CYS A 11 1.11 -5.88 13.06
C CYS A 11 1.00 -4.43 12.59
N PHE A 12 -0.11 -4.05 11.96
CA PHE A 12 -0.25 -2.77 11.28
C PHE A 12 -1.45 -1.99 11.81
N VAL A 13 -1.33 -0.66 11.77
CA VAL A 13 -2.48 0.23 11.73
C VAL A 13 -2.97 0.27 10.29
N VAL A 14 -4.24 -0.08 10.08
CA VAL A 14 -4.85 -0.15 8.75
C VAL A 14 -5.68 1.11 8.50
N TYR A 15 -5.40 1.79 7.40
CA TYR A 15 -6.20 2.88 6.87
C TYR A 15 -6.88 2.38 5.59
N SER A 16 -8.16 2.03 5.71
CA SER A 16 -8.93 1.45 4.61
C SER A 16 -9.33 2.47 3.56
N ASP A 17 -9.34 2.07 2.29
CA ASP A 17 -9.62 2.96 1.14
C ASP A 17 -8.75 4.23 1.14
N ARG A 18 -7.49 4.07 1.57
CA ARG A 18 -6.49 5.12 1.66
C ARG A 18 -5.18 4.72 0.99
N ASP A 19 -4.51 5.72 0.46
CA ASP A 19 -3.17 5.63 -0.14
C ASP A 19 -2.28 6.78 0.36
N GLN A 20 -0.97 6.63 0.24
CA GLN A 20 0.01 7.67 0.51
C GLN A 20 -0.18 8.86 -0.46
N PRO A 21 0.13 10.09 -0.01
CA PRO A 21 0.17 11.26 -0.88
C PRO A 21 1.12 11.07 -2.07
N GLU A 22 0.92 11.86 -3.12
CA GLU A 22 1.75 11.83 -4.33
C GLU A 22 3.21 12.22 -4.08
N GLN A 23 3.43 13.08 -3.08
CA GLN A 23 4.75 13.55 -2.66
C GLN A 23 5.53 12.49 -1.90
N ILE A 24 4.86 11.43 -1.44
CA ILE A 24 5.48 10.32 -0.72
C ILE A 24 5.66 9.17 -1.70
N VAL A 25 6.93 8.92 -1.99
CA VAL A 25 7.37 7.98 -3.01
C VAL A 25 7.77 6.67 -2.32
N PRO A 26 7.26 5.51 -2.76
CA PRO A 26 7.73 4.24 -2.24
C PRO A 26 9.18 4.01 -2.63
N TYR A 27 9.98 3.45 -1.72
CA TYR A 27 11.36 3.10 -2.04
C TYR A 27 11.47 1.77 -2.80
N ALA A 28 10.40 0.96 -2.77
CA ALA A 28 10.34 -0.30 -3.48
C ALA A 28 8.89 -0.65 -3.88
N VAL A 29 8.74 -1.38 -4.99
CA VAL A 29 7.46 -1.92 -5.45
C VAL A 29 7.64 -3.37 -5.87
N VAL A 30 6.64 -4.22 -5.57
CA VAL A 30 6.68 -5.62 -5.99
C VAL A 30 6.57 -5.74 -7.51
N LYS A 31 7.45 -6.54 -8.10
CA LYS A 31 7.55 -6.75 -9.55
C LYS A 31 6.31 -7.43 -10.16
N ASP A 32 5.83 -8.50 -9.52
CA ASP A 32 4.65 -9.25 -9.95
C ASP A 32 3.53 -9.14 -8.89
N ALA A 33 3.04 -7.92 -8.70
CA ALA A 33 2.03 -7.66 -7.70
C ALA A 33 0.67 -8.30 -8.04
N PHE A 34 0.41 -8.64 -9.31
CA PHE A 34 -0.85 -9.25 -9.75
C PHE A 34 -1.09 -10.63 -9.11
N ASN A 35 -0.02 -11.42 -8.96
CA ASN A 35 -0.07 -12.74 -8.33
C ASN A 35 0.17 -12.70 -6.82
N SER A 36 0.32 -11.52 -6.24
CA SER A 36 0.57 -11.36 -4.80
C SER A 36 -0.72 -11.20 -4.01
N THR A 37 -0.72 -11.72 -2.78
CA THR A 37 -1.76 -11.41 -1.81
C THR A 37 -1.32 -10.28 -0.89
N GLU A 38 -2.28 -9.73 -0.13
CA GLU A 38 -1.96 -8.75 0.89
C GLU A 38 -0.99 -9.30 1.95
N ASN A 39 -1.16 -10.56 2.37
CA ASN A 39 -0.26 -11.18 3.35
C ASN A 39 1.17 -11.29 2.80
N ASP A 40 1.34 -11.57 1.51
CA ASP A 40 2.66 -11.61 0.89
C ASP A 40 3.31 -10.21 0.91
N CYS A 41 2.51 -9.19 0.60
CA CYS A 41 2.95 -7.79 0.64
C CYS A 41 3.34 -7.32 2.06
N LEU A 42 2.51 -7.64 3.06
CA LEU A 42 2.80 -7.33 4.47
C LEU A 42 4.01 -8.11 4.99
N SER A 43 4.14 -9.40 4.62
CA SER A 43 5.30 -10.21 4.98
C SER A 43 6.58 -9.62 4.39
N THR A 44 6.54 -9.19 3.13
CA THR A 44 7.68 -8.56 2.45
C THR A 44 8.18 -7.34 3.23
N CYS A 45 7.27 -6.52 3.75
CA CYS A 45 7.62 -5.39 4.62
C CYS A 45 8.23 -5.83 5.95
N LEU A 46 7.68 -6.87 6.59
CA LEU A 46 8.19 -7.37 7.87
C LEU A 46 9.59 -7.98 7.75
N HIS A 47 9.96 -8.53 6.58
CA HIS A 47 11.31 -8.99 6.26
C HIS A 47 12.30 -7.85 5.95
N ASP A 48 11.84 -6.64 5.61
CA ASP A 48 12.71 -5.51 5.28
C ASP A 48 12.74 -4.47 6.42
N THR A 49 13.86 -4.39 7.13
CA THR A 49 14.05 -3.46 8.27
C THR A 49 13.84 -1.98 7.93
N ARG A 50 13.99 -1.62 6.64
CA ARG A 50 13.72 -0.27 6.14
C ARG A 50 12.22 0.02 6.05
N CYS A 51 11.40 -1.01 5.87
CA CYS A 51 9.97 -0.84 5.73
C CYS A 51 9.31 -0.35 7.03
N LYS A 52 8.52 0.73 6.92
CA LYS A 52 7.68 1.27 7.99
C LYS A 52 6.20 1.31 7.60
N GLY A 53 5.89 1.16 6.31
CA GLY A 53 4.53 1.03 5.85
C GLY A 53 4.41 0.43 4.45
N VAL A 54 3.21 0.00 4.13
CA VAL A 54 2.86 -0.69 2.89
C VAL A 54 1.58 -0.10 2.34
N MET A 55 1.52 0.17 1.04
CA MET A 55 0.25 0.29 0.35
C MET A 55 -0.01 -0.99 -0.44
N TYR A 56 -1.17 -1.59 -0.24
CA TYR A 56 -1.64 -2.73 -1.02
C TYR A 56 -3.06 -2.49 -1.53
N GLY A 57 -3.28 -2.82 -2.79
CA GLY A 57 -4.63 -2.95 -3.34
C GLY A 57 -4.75 -2.57 -4.80
N PHE A 58 -5.99 -2.35 -5.23
CA PHE A 58 -6.32 -2.21 -6.64
C PHE A 58 -6.07 -0.81 -7.17
N VAL A 59 -5.43 -0.78 -8.34
CA VAL A 59 -5.07 0.42 -9.07
C VAL A 59 -5.91 0.52 -10.34
N GLY A 60 -6.38 1.73 -10.65
CA GLY A 60 -6.87 2.06 -11.99
C GLY A 60 -8.19 1.38 -12.40
N GLY A 61 -8.99 0.88 -11.45
CA GLY A 61 -10.27 0.24 -11.74
C GLY A 61 -10.25 -1.28 -11.71
N HIS A 62 -9.56 -1.88 -10.72
CA HIS A 62 -9.63 -3.30 -10.33
C HIS A 62 -8.80 -4.30 -11.13
N GLN A 63 -8.07 -3.90 -12.17
CA GLN A 63 -7.32 -4.84 -13.01
C GLN A 63 -5.87 -5.06 -12.56
N VAL A 64 -5.32 -4.14 -11.76
CA VAL A 64 -3.91 -4.18 -11.35
C VAL A 64 -3.85 -4.09 -9.83
N ILE A 65 -3.12 -5.01 -9.19
CA ILE A 65 -2.78 -4.92 -7.77
C ILE A 65 -1.45 -4.20 -7.67
N ALA A 66 -1.33 -3.26 -6.74
CA ALA A 66 -0.06 -2.67 -6.35
C ALA A 66 0.32 -3.14 -4.95
N CYS A 67 1.63 -3.31 -4.75
CA CYS A 67 2.25 -3.50 -3.45
C CYS A 67 3.48 -2.58 -3.40
N GLU A 68 3.37 -1.52 -2.61
CA GLU A 68 4.36 -0.44 -2.51
C GLU A 68 4.90 -0.37 -1.08
N LEU A 69 6.22 -0.33 -0.90
CA LEU A 69 6.89 -0.27 0.39
C LEU A 69 7.43 1.13 0.68
N TYR A 70 7.19 1.59 1.90
CA TYR A 70 7.51 2.95 2.36
C TYR A 70 8.40 2.89 3.60
N ASP A 71 9.40 3.76 3.67
CA ASP A 71 10.31 3.92 4.81
C ASP A 71 9.85 5.01 5.78
N SER A 72 8.97 5.90 5.33
CA SER A 72 8.34 6.93 6.16
C SER A 72 6.88 7.17 5.72
N PRO A 73 5.93 6.32 6.13
CA PRO A 73 4.52 6.50 5.79
C PRO A 73 3.94 7.72 6.53
N GLN A 74 3.29 8.63 5.80
CA GLN A 74 2.54 9.73 6.41
C GLN A 74 1.08 9.33 6.64
N THR A 75 0.54 9.63 7.81
CA THR A 75 -0.85 9.29 8.19
C THR A 75 -1.81 10.48 8.16
N ILE A 76 -1.28 11.71 8.16
CA ILE A 76 -2.09 12.96 8.24
C ILE A 76 -2.68 13.36 6.88
N GLN A 77 -2.00 13.03 5.78
CA GLN A 77 -2.35 13.52 4.43
C GLN A 77 -2.78 12.39 3.47
N LEU A 78 -3.26 11.27 4.00
CA LEU A 78 -3.69 10.14 3.18
C LEU A 78 -4.78 10.57 2.18
N ILE A 79 -4.66 10.14 0.94
CA ILE A 79 -5.65 10.37 -0.09
C ILE A 79 -6.70 9.26 -0.07
N TYR A 80 -7.94 9.57 -0.44
CA TYR A 80 -8.96 8.53 -0.66
C TYR A 80 -8.60 7.73 -1.91
N ALA A 81 -8.57 6.40 -1.80
CA ALA A 81 -8.30 5.48 -2.89
C ALA A 81 -9.07 4.17 -2.65
N PRO A 82 -10.27 4.01 -3.22
CA PRO A 82 -11.08 2.82 -3.05
C PRO A 82 -10.32 1.54 -3.38
N TYR A 83 -10.58 0.49 -2.60
CA TYR A 83 -9.99 -0.84 -2.78
C TYR A 83 -8.47 -0.90 -2.63
N SER A 84 -7.88 0.14 -2.05
CA SER A 84 -6.48 0.23 -1.65
C SER A 84 -6.39 0.58 -0.19
N ASN A 85 -5.49 -0.07 0.54
CA ASN A 85 -5.32 0.14 1.97
C ASN A 85 -3.87 0.53 2.25
N MET A 86 -3.70 1.46 3.19
CA MET A 86 -2.39 1.81 3.75
C MET A 86 -2.21 1.10 5.09
N PHE A 87 -1.10 0.39 5.23
CA PHE A 87 -0.70 -0.35 6.42
C PHE A 87 0.53 0.32 7.01
N VAL A 88 0.44 0.80 8.24
CA VAL A 88 1.57 1.42 8.95
C VAL A 88 2.03 0.48 10.05
N LEU A 89 3.31 0.11 10.04
CA LEU A 89 3.85 -0.88 10.96
C LEU A 89 3.74 -0.36 12.41
N ARG A 90 3.13 -1.17 13.29
CA ARG A 90 3.14 -0.90 14.73
C ARG A 90 4.54 -1.21 15.23
N GLY A 91 5.20 -0.26 15.87
CA GLY A 91 6.60 -0.37 16.32
C GLY A 91 6.88 -1.45 17.37
N SER A 92 5.95 -2.35 17.68
CA SER A 92 6.09 -3.40 18.69
C SER A 92 5.48 -4.73 18.23
N SER A 93 6.29 -5.79 18.36
CA SER A 93 5.94 -7.22 18.51
C SER A 93 5.14 -7.88 17.39
N CYS A 94 5.70 -7.93 16.17
CA CYS A 94 5.39 -9.02 15.26
C CYS A 94 6.51 -10.05 15.25
N GLU A 95 6.50 -10.87 16.29
CA GLU A 95 7.43 -11.98 16.44
C GLU A 95 7.12 -13.05 15.39
N HIS A 96 8.02 -13.21 14.42
CA HIS A 96 8.20 -14.37 13.55
C HIS A 96 6.97 -14.90 12.77
N ALA A 97 5.82 -14.23 12.85
CA ALA A 97 4.58 -14.63 12.20
C ALA A 97 4.71 -14.67 10.66
N TYR A 98 5.69 -13.94 10.13
CA TYR A 98 5.97 -13.79 8.71
C TYR A 98 7.10 -14.71 8.20
N GLU A 99 7.86 -15.39 9.07
CA GLU A 99 9.03 -16.19 8.66
C GLU A 99 8.71 -17.30 7.66
N LYS A 100 7.48 -17.82 7.70
CA LYS A 100 7.03 -18.90 6.80
C LYS A 100 6.55 -18.40 5.44
N ILE A 101 6.39 -17.08 5.28
CA ILE A 101 5.94 -16.46 4.04
C ILE A 101 7.17 -15.83 3.40
N LEU A 102 7.57 -16.36 2.25
CA LEU A 102 8.72 -15.84 1.52
C LEU A 102 8.44 -14.40 1.06
N PRO A 103 9.41 -13.48 1.22
CA PRO A 103 9.25 -12.11 0.74
C PRO A 103 9.16 -12.10 -0.79
N LEU A 104 8.32 -11.20 -1.32
CA LEU A 104 8.16 -10.98 -2.74
C LEU A 104 9.40 -10.30 -3.33
N VAL A 105 9.63 -10.50 -4.63
CA VAL A 105 10.67 -9.78 -5.36
C VAL A 105 10.23 -8.33 -5.57
N VAL A 106 11.06 -7.40 -5.12
CA VAL A 106 10.82 -5.96 -5.23
C VAL A 106 11.81 -5.28 -6.16
N GLU A 107 11.34 -4.26 -6.87
CA GLU A 107 12.14 -3.35 -7.66
C GLU A 107 12.45 -2.10 -6.84
N LYS A 108 13.73 -1.72 -6.80
CA LYS A 108 14.28 -0.63 -5.96
C LYS A 108 15.01 0.41 -6.83
N ASN A 109 14.36 0.94 -7.86
CA ASN A 109 14.93 1.96 -8.75
C ASN A 109 14.10 3.26 -8.71
N GLU A 110 14.65 4.36 -9.23
CA GLU A 110 13.96 5.65 -9.23
C GLU A 110 12.68 5.65 -10.08
N GLU A 111 12.61 4.81 -11.13
CA GLU A 111 11.46 4.73 -12.02
C GLU A 111 10.21 4.18 -11.32
N VAL A 112 10.39 3.28 -10.36
CA VAL A 112 9.33 2.73 -9.51
C VAL A 112 8.55 3.84 -8.81
N GLY A 113 9.27 4.83 -8.26
CA GLY A 113 8.66 5.99 -7.63
C GLY A 113 7.82 6.80 -8.60
N ALA A 114 8.34 7.05 -9.81
CA ALA A 114 7.64 7.77 -10.86
C ALA A 114 6.37 7.04 -11.35
N VAL A 115 6.37 5.70 -11.39
CA VAL A 115 5.17 4.91 -11.72
C VAL A 115 4.08 5.09 -10.66
N SER A 116 4.43 4.98 -9.37
CA SER A 116 3.50 5.20 -8.26
C SER A 116 2.91 6.62 -8.27
N THR A 117 3.75 7.65 -8.43
CA THR A 117 3.29 9.04 -8.48
C THR A 117 2.39 9.29 -9.69
N ARG A 118 2.71 8.76 -10.87
CA ARG A 118 1.85 8.88 -12.07
C ARG A 118 0.49 8.22 -11.86
N ARG A 119 0.46 7.06 -11.22
CA ARG A 119 -0.77 6.35 -10.85
C ARG A 119 -1.66 7.20 -9.97
N LYS A 120 -1.12 7.73 -8.87
CA LYS A 120 -1.84 8.58 -7.90
C LYS A 120 -2.37 9.85 -8.56
N MET A 121 -1.56 10.53 -9.38
CA MET A 121 -1.98 11.71 -10.15
C MET A 121 -3.14 11.42 -11.09
N ARG A 122 -3.11 10.29 -11.81
CA ARG A 122 -4.21 9.88 -12.70
C ARG A 122 -5.50 9.65 -11.91
N TYR A 123 -5.38 8.97 -10.77
CA TYR A 123 -6.52 8.74 -9.89
C TYR A 123 -7.13 10.05 -9.38
N ARG A 124 -6.30 10.98 -8.86
CA ARG A 124 -6.77 12.28 -8.36
C ARG A 124 -7.55 13.03 -9.43
N LYS A 125 -7.00 13.15 -10.65
CA LYS A 125 -7.66 13.81 -11.78
C LYS A 125 -9.01 13.17 -12.12
N ALA A 126 -9.08 11.83 -12.12
CA ALA A 126 -10.32 11.10 -12.38
C ALA A 126 -11.37 11.34 -11.28
N PHE A 127 -10.94 11.33 -10.02
CA PHE A 127 -11.81 11.58 -8.87
C PHE A 127 -12.36 13.01 -8.88
N GLU A 128 -11.50 14.02 -9.08
CA GLU A 128 -11.90 15.43 -9.19
C GLU A 128 -12.91 15.64 -10.32
N LYS A 129 -12.68 15.03 -11.49
CA LYS A 129 -13.62 15.10 -12.62
C LYS A 129 -14.99 14.52 -12.24
N LYS A 130 -15.03 13.35 -11.60
CA LYS A 130 -16.27 12.70 -11.18
C LYS A 130 -17.01 13.53 -10.13
N HIS A 131 -16.29 14.15 -9.20
CA HIS A 131 -16.86 15.01 -8.17
C HIS A 131 -17.48 16.28 -8.78
N ARG A 132 -16.78 16.93 -9.71
CA ARG A 132 -17.28 18.11 -10.43
C ARG A 132 -18.55 17.79 -11.22
N LEU A 133 -18.57 16.67 -11.96
CA LEU A 133 -19.75 16.24 -12.71
C LEU A 133 -20.95 15.95 -11.81
N ARG A 134 -20.74 15.38 -10.62
CA ARG A 134 -21.83 15.21 -9.64
C ARG A 134 -22.39 16.55 -9.21
N GLN A 135 -21.54 17.51 -8.85
CA GLN A 135 -22.01 18.84 -8.43
C GLN A 135 -22.80 19.57 -9.53
N GLN A 136 -22.44 19.39 -10.81
CA GLN A 136 -23.16 19.95 -11.95
C GLN A 136 -24.51 19.27 -12.23
N ASN A 137 -24.67 17.99 -11.87
CA ASN A 137 -25.91 17.23 -12.09
C ASN A 137 -26.92 17.35 -10.94
N PHE A 138 -26.51 17.92 -9.80
CA PHE A 138 -27.35 18.19 -8.63
C PHE A 138 -27.55 19.69 -8.37
N ALA A 139 -27.15 20.55 -9.32
CA ALA A 139 -27.42 21.99 -9.36
C ALA A 139 -28.41 22.27 -10.50
#